data_AF-A0A7W1CVB1-F1
#
_entry.id   AF-A0A7W1CVB1-F1
#
_cell.length_a   1.000
_cell.length_b   1.000
_cell.length_c   1.000
_cell.angle_alpha   90.00
_cell.angle_beta   90.00
_cell.angle_gamma   90.00
#
_symmetry.space_group_name_H-M   'P 1'
#
loop_
_entity.id
_entity.type
_entity.pdbx_description
1 polymer ?
#
loop_
_entity_poly.entity_id
_entity_poly.type
_entity_poly.pdbx_seq_one_letter_code
_entity_poly.pdbx_strand_id
1 'polypeptide(L)'
;MQTFGKNRHIPLDEKLTALQQADPSRRWSSLDDNRICTICEKVITGRMIDVWQDARGAYHLHCPTSGCEGTPQDWFPHGVGHAPPPSILGDAATSGLGLALS
;
A
#
# COMPACT_ATOMS: atom_id res chain seq x y z
N MET A 1 -24.21 -13.78 29.75
CA MET A 1 -24.32 -13.72 28.27
C MET A 1 -23.11 -12.96 27.73
N GLN A 2 -22.46 -13.53 26.70
CA GLN A 2 -21.33 -13.00 25.87
C GLN A 2 -19.91 -13.28 26.39
N THR A 3 -19.36 -14.43 26.00
CA THR A 3 -17.92 -14.67 25.95
C THR A 3 -17.34 -13.89 24.76
N PHE A 4 -16.71 -12.75 25.04
CA PHE A 4 -15.88 -12.04 24.09
C PHE A 4 -14.64 -12.90 23.82
N GLY A 5 -14.68 -13.70 22.76
CA GLY A 5 -13.46 -14.35 22.29
C GLY A 5 -12.46 -13.26 21.92
N LYS A 6 -11.35 -13.22 22.65
CA LYS A 6 -10.21 -12.32 22.42
C LYS A 6 -9.85 -12.29 20.93
N ASN A 7 -9.81 -11.09 20.34
CA ASN A 7 -9.24 -10.93 18.99
C ASN A 7 -7.78 -11.40 19.02
N ARG A 8 -7.38 -12.17 18.01
CA ARG A 8 -6.02 -12.74 17.90
C ARG A 8 -5.25 -11.99 16.83
N HIS A 9 -4.16 -11.32 17.20
CA HIS A 9 -3.22 -10.78 16.21
C HIS A 9 -2.56 -11.92 15.44
N ILE A 10 -2.46 -11.76 14.14
CA ILE A 10 -1.92 -12.78 13.25
C ILE A 10 -0.39 -12.62 13.11
N PRO A 11 0.40 -13.66 13.42
CA PRO A 11 1.85 -13.62 13.27
C PRO A 11 2.26 -13.58 11.80
N LEU A 12 3.52 -13.21 11.54
CA LEU A 12 4.03 -12.96 10.18
C LEU A 12 3.88 -14.18 9.25
N ASP A 13 4.11 -15.40 9.77
CA ASP A 13 4.04 -16.64 9.00
C ASP A 13 2.63 -16.99 8.51
N GLU A 14 1.58 -16.53 9.22
CA GLU A 14 0.16 -16.72 8.84
C GLU A 14 -0.40 -15.51 8.06
N LYS A 15 0.34 -14.40 8.04
CA LYS A 15 -0.17 -13.10 7.60
C LYS A 15 -0.54 -13.08 6.13
N LEU A 16 0.24 -13.74 5.27
CA LEU A 16 -0.05 -13.79 3.84
C LEU A 16 -1.37 -14.53 3.57
N THR A 17 -1.58 -15.66 4.24
CA THR A 17 -2.82 -16.43 4.14
C THR A 17 -4.01 -15.61 4.62
N ALA A 18 -3.88 -14.93 5.77
CA ALA A 18 -4.93 -14.06 6.29
C ALA A 18 -5.29 -12.91 5.33
N LEU A 19 -4.29 -12.25 4.73
CA LEU A 19 -4.50 -11.20 3.73
C LEU A 19 -5.22 -11.71 2.48
N GLN A 20 -4.84 -12.89 1.99
CA GLN A 20 -5.47 -13.52 0.83
C GLN A 20 -6.91 -13.95 1.10
N GLN A 21 -7.23 -14.38 2.32
CA GLN A 21 -8.58 -14.78 2.71
C GLN A 21 -9.50 -13.57 2.94
N ALA A 22 -8.99 -12.48 3.49
CA ALA A 22 -9.76 -11.27 3.75
C ALA A 22 -9.98 -10.38 2.50
N ASP A 23 -9.06 -10.39 1.53
CA ASP A 23 -9.17 -9.60 0.29
C ASP A 23 -8.99 -10.49 -0.97
N PRO A 24 -9.94 -11.41 -1.23
CA PRO A 24 -9.80 -12.42 -2.28
C PRO A 24 -9.83 -11.83 -3.71
N SER A 25 -10.46 -10.67 -3.91
CA SER A 25 -10.66 -10.05 -5.23
C SER A 25 -9.41 -9.38 -5.79
N ARG A 26 -8.54 -8.86 -4.92
CA ARG A 26 -7.32 -8.10 -5.30
C ARG A 26 -6.04 -8.79 -4.86
N ARG A 27 -6.14 -10.08 -4.51
CA ARG A 27 -5.12 -11.04 -4.09
C ARG A 27 -3.71 -10.48 -3.84
N TRP A 28 -3.29 -10.52 -2.58
CA TRP A 28 -1.90 -10.35 -2.16
C TRP A 28 -1.04 -11.53 -2.63
N SER A 29 0.01 -11.27 -3.40
CA SER A 29 0.96 -12.27 -3.91
C SER A 29 2.13 -12.47 -2.95
N SER A 30 2.57 -11.40 -2.29
CA SER A 30 3.59 -11.41 -1.24
C SER A 30 3.24 -10.42 -0.13
N LEU A 31 3.89 -10.56 1.02
CA LEU A 31 3.87 -9.55 2.08
C LEU A 31 4.61 -8.26 1.68
N ASP A 32 5.41 -8.32 0.63
CA ASP A 32 6.14 -7.18 0.05
C ASP A 32 5.35 -6.44 -1.04
N ASP A 33 4.13 -6.89 -1.36
CA ASP A 33 3.26 -6.17 -2.29
C ASP A 33 2.95 -4.78 -1.73
N ASN A 34 3.07 -3.76 -2.58
CA ASN A 34 2.80 -2.37 -2.22
C ASN A 34 1.38 -1.97 -2.62
N ARG A 35 0.70 -1.29 -1.71
CA ARG A 35 -0.57 -0.62 -1.99
C ARG A 35 -0.56 0.81 -1.48
N ILE A 36 -1.31 1.69 -2.12
CA ILE A 36 -1.60 3.01 -1.60
C ILE A 36 -2.96 2.98 -0.91
N CYS A 37 -3.02 3.49 0.33
CA CYS A 37 -4.29 3.73 1.00
C CYS A 37 -4.82 5.11 0.59
N THR A 38 -6.02 5.18 0.01
CA THR A 38 -6.60 6.44 -0.46
C THR A 38 -7.12 7.34 0.67
N ILE A 39 -7.24 6.83 1.89
CA ILE A 39 -7.66 7.62 3.06
C ILE A 39 -6.51 8.47 3.60
N CYS A 40 -5.33 7.87 3.79
CA CYS A 40 -4.16 8.56 4.35
C CYS A 40 -3.03 8.80 3.35
N GLU A 41 -3.21 8.41 2.10
CA GLU A 41 -2.28 8.57 0.97
C GLU A 41 -0.90 7.92 1.18
N LYS A 42 -0.80 6.97 2.12
CA LYS A 42 0.45 6.28 2.43
C LYS A 42 0.57 4.97 1.67
N VAL A 43 1.80 4.65 1.28
CA VAL A 43 2.16 3.32 0.80
C VAL A 43 2.23 2.37 2.00
N ILE A 44 1.56 1.24 1.87
CA ILE A 44 1.49 0.16 2.85
C ILE A 44 1.93 -1.14 2.19
N THR A 45 2.50 -2.04 2.98
CA THR A 45 2.83 -3.39 2.56
C THR A 45 2.04 -4.42 3.35
N GLY A 46 1.97 -5.65 2.84
CA GLY A 46 1.39 -6.77 3.57
C GLY A 46 2.04 -6.99 4.94
N ARG A 47 3.35 -6.70 5.08
CA ARG A 47 4.04 -6.75 6.39
C ARG A 47 3.56 -5.69 7.37
N MET A 48 3.21 -4.51 6.89
CA MET A 48 2.81 -3.40 7.76
C MET A 48 1.38 -3.53 8.27
N ILE A 49 0.45 -3.97 7.41
CA ILE A 49 -1.00 -4.04 7.72
C ILE A 49 -1.27 -4.73 9.05
N ASP A 50 -2.12 -4.14 9.89
CA ASP A 50 -2.57 -4.84 11.10
C ASP A 50 -3.65 -5.86 10.72
N VAL A 51 -3.49 -7.07 11.24
CA VAL A 51 -4.36 -8.22 10.95
C VAL A 51 -4.74 -8.88 12.26
N TRP A 52 -6.04 -8.91 12.53
CA TRP A 52 -6.59 -9.66 13.64
C TRP A 52 -7.70 -10.60 13.18
N GLN A 53 -7.83 -11.70 13.90
CA GLN A 53 -8.90 -12.66 13.74
C GLN A 53 -9.88 -12.53 14.90
N ASP A 54 -11.16 -12.42 14.58
CA ASP A 54 -12.22 -12.39 15.58
C ASP A 54 -12.55 -13.79 16.13
N ALA A 55 -13.41 -13.84 17.15
CA ALA A 55 -13.86 -15.08 17.76
C ALA A 55 -14.57 -16.06 16.81
N ARG A 56 -15.05 -15.57 15.65
CA ARG A 56 -15.72 -16.37 14.61
C ARG A 56 -14.73 -16.87 13.55
N GLY A 57 -13.45 -16.51 13.66
CA GLY A 57 -12.41 -16.88 12.71
C GLY A 57 -12.30 -15.93 11.52
N ALA A 58 -13.04 -14.82 11.48
CA ALA A 58 -12.97 -13.87 10.38
C ALA A 58 -11.74 -12.96 10.54
N TYR A 59 -11.03 -12.72 9.44
CA TYR A 59 -9.88 -11.82 9.40
C TYR A 59 -10.33 -10.40 9.12
N HIS A 60 -9.77 -9.47 9.87
CA HIS A 60 -9.99 -8.04 9.75
C HIS A 60 -8.65 -7.40 9.42
N LEU A 61 -8.66 -6.51 8.43
CA LEU A 61 -7.49 -5.83 7.92
C LEU A 61 -7.64 -4.33 8.17
N HIS A 62 -6.59 -3.70 8.70
CA HIS A 62 -6.62 -2.27 9.00
C HIS A 62 -5.36 -1.56 8.54
N CYS A 63 -5.52 -0.29 8.13
CA CYS A 63 -4.39 0.54 7.75
C CYS A 63 -3.41 0.64 8.92
N PRO A 64 -2.10 0.43 8.71
CA PRO A 64 -1.12 0.52 9.78
C PRO A 64 -0.86 1.96 10.24
N THR A 65 -1.38 2.96 9.51
CA THR A 65 -1.23 4.36 9.87
C THR A 65 -2.09 4.69 11.08
N SER A 66 -1.49 5.20 12.16
CA SER A 66 -2.20 5.62 13.36
C SER A 66 -3.33 6.60 13.03
N GLY A 67 -4.55 6.28 13.45
CA GLY A 67 -5.74 7.10 13.22
C GLY A 67 -6.35 7.02 11.82
N CYS A 68 -5.82 6.18 10.93
CA CYS A 68 -6.42 5.94 9.61
C CYS A 68 -7.37 4.75 9.67
N GLU A 69 -8.63 4.94 9.30
CA GLU A 69 -9.66 3.89 9.26
C GLU A 69 -9.69 3.14 7.92
N GLY A 70 -8.63 3.26 7.11
CA GLY A 70 -8.57 2.67 5.78
C GLY A 70 -8.68 1.14 5.82
N THR A 71 -9.57 0.61 5.00
CA THR A 71 -9.87 -0.81 4.86
C THR A 71 -9.36 -1.34 3.53
N PRO A 72 -9.43 -2.66 3.24
CA PRO A 72 -9.05 -3.17 1.94
C PRO A 72 -9.70 -2.44 0.77
N GLN A 73 -10.96 -1.99 0.88
CA GLN A 73 -11.64 -1.26 -0.19
C GLN A 73 -10.93 0.04 -0.60
N ASP A 74 -10.20 0.64 0.33
CA ASP A 74 -9.45 1.89 0.14
C ASP A 74 -8.01 1.68 -0.34
N TRP A 75 -7.62 0.43 -0.62
CA TRP A 75 -6.23 0.08 -0.96
C TRP A 75 -6.11 -0.32 -2.43
N PHE A 76 -5.25 0.41 -3.16
CA PHE A 76 -5.01 0.21 -4.58
C PHE A 76 -3.56 -0.18 -4.85
N PRO A 77 -3.28 -1.00 -5.89
CA PRO A 77 -1.90 -1.37 -6.24
C PRO A 77 -1.03 -0.12 -6.43
N HIS A 78 0.11 -0.08 -5.72
CA HIS A 78 1.10 0.98 -5.85
C HIS A 78 2.33 0.40 -6.56
N GLY A 79 2.46 0.67 -7.86
CA GLY A 79 3.66 0.30 -8.62
C GLY A 79 3.52 -0.89 -9.57
N VAL A 80 2.53 -0.87 -10.46
CA VAL A 80 2.83 -1.35 -11.83
C VAL A 80 3.52 -0.18 -12.51
N GLY A 81 4.75 -0.37 -12.99
CA GLY A 81 5.55 0.69 -13.60
C GLY A 81 4.86 1.35 -14.80
N HIS A 82 4.01 2.35 -14.55
CA HIS A 82 3.94 3.48 -15.44
C HIS A 82 5.28 4.20 -15.27
N ALA A 83 6.12 4.12 -16.29
CA ALA A 83 7.12 5.15 -16.50
C ALA A 83 6.44 6.52 -16.25
N PRO A 84 7.11 7.48 -15.58
CA PRO A 84 6.57 8.82 -15.49
C PRO A 84 6.16 9.27 -16.91
N PRO A 85 5.03 9.97 -17.10
CA PRO A 85 4.78 10.60 -18.40
C PRO A 85 6.05 11.38 -18.77
N PRO A 86 6.52 11.34 -20.03
CA PRO A 86 7.68 12.14 -20.41
C PRO A 86 7.38 13.57 -19.99
N SER A 87 8.12 14.08 -19.01
CA SER A 87 7.91 15.40 -18.45
C SER A 87 7.95 16.41 -19.60
N ILE A 88 6.80 16.90 -20.02
CA ILE A 88 6.69 18.08 -20.88
C ILE A 88 6.90 19.29 -19.97
N LEU A 89 8.17 19.58 -19.64
CA LEU A 89 8.72 20.88 -19.25
C LEU A 89 10.21 20.68 -18.90
N GLY A 90 11.19 21.36 -19.50
CA GLY A 90 11.12 22.42 -20.48
C GLY A 90 12.53 22.73 -20.98
N ASP A 91 12.58 23.26 -22.20
CA ASP A 91 13.75 23.85 -22.82
C ASP A 91 14.35 24.94 -21.92
N ALA A 92 15.56 24.71 -21.42
CA ALA A 92 16.44 25.78 -20.93
C ALA A 92 17.86 25.26 -20.78
N ALA A 93 18.62 25.26 -21.88
CA ALA A 93 20.08 25.31 -21.82
C ALA A 93 20.60 26.29 -22.87
N THR A 94 20.45 27.56 -22.52
CA THR A 94 21.47 28.61 -22.60
C THR A 94 22.00 28.99 -23.98
N SER A 95 21.53 30.16 -24.43
CA SER A 95 22.26 31.04 -25.34
C SER A 95 23.72 31.21 -24.89
N GLY A 96 24.65 30.79 -25.72
CA GLY A 96 26.07 31.13 -25.64
C GLY A 96 26.51 31.76 -26.95
N LEU A 97 26.16 33.03 -27.16
CA LEU A 97 26.84 33.87 -28.14
C LEU A 97 28.27 34.11 -27.63
N GLY A 98 29.25 33.54 -28.32
CA GLY A 98 30.66 33.83 -28.12
C GLY A 98 31.30 34.12 -29.48
N LEU A 99 31.34 35.40 -29.86
CA LEU A 99 32.25 35.88 -30.90
C LEU A 99 33.70 35.62 -30.47
N ALA A 100 34.50 35.02 -31.34
CA ALA A 100 35.95 35.17 -31.30
C ALA A 100 36.45 35.34 -32.73
N LEU A 101 36.91 36.57 -33.00
CA LEU A 101 37.72 36.97 -34.13
C LEU A 101 39.08 36.26 -34.08
N SER A 102 39.57 35.78 -35.23
CA SER A 102 40.96 35.88 -35.71
C SER A 102 41.07 35.24 -37.09
#